data_AF-A0A0K8R694-F1
#
_entry.id   AF-A0A0K8R694-F1
#
_cell.length_a   1.000
_cell.length_b   1.000
_cell.length_c   1.000
_cell.angle_alpha   90.00
_cell.angle_beta   90.00
_cell.angle_gamma   90.00
#
_symmetry.space_group_name_H-M   'P 1'
#
loop_
_entity.id
_entity.type
_entity.pdbx_description
1 polymer ?
#
loop_
_entity_poly.entity_id
_entity_poly.type
_entity_poly.pdbx_seq_one_letter_code
_entity_poly.pdbx_strand_id
1 'polypeptide(L)' 'MSSLVRFLRQGWREWPELVIMGGIVLAVCPPAIYSSYKLHYRTWHYRTEYTVVRDDDPYAQELRESYKDFVPYTVPRR' A
#
# COMPACT_ATOMS: atom_id res chain seq x y z
N MET A 1 -3.19 -38.38 1.99
CA MET A 1 -2.26 -37.22 1.92
C MET A 1 -2.62 -36.44 0.66
N SER A 2 -2.93 -35.14 0.76
CA SER A 2 -3.45 -34.38 -0.39
C SER A 2 -2.38 -34.23 -1.50
N SER A 3 -2.83 -34.07 -2.75
CA SER A 3 -1.95 -33.89 -3.91
C SER A 3 -0.98 -32.73 -3.72
N LEU A 4 -1.45 -31.64 -3.12
CA LEU A 4 -0.67 -30.43 -2.84
C LEU A 4 0.47 -30.67 -1.84
N VAL A 5 0.24 -31.48 -0.81
CA VAL A 5 1.28 -31.84 0.16
C VAL A 5 2.36 -32.72 -0.48
N ARG A 6 1.98 -33.62 -1.40
CA ARG A 6 2.98 -34.41 -2.17
C ARG A 6 3.81 -33.52 -3.08
N PHE A 7 3.18 -32.55 -3.74
CA PHE A 7 3.87 -31.58 -4.60
C PHE A 7 4.85 -30.71 -3.81
N LEU A 8 4.43 -30.16 -2.66
CA LEU A 8 5.30 -29.36 -1.80
C LEU A 8 6.47 -30.19 -1.23
N ARG A 9 6.21 -31.44 -0.84
CA ARG A 9 7.28 -32.34 -0.35
C ARG A 9 8.30 -32.67 -1.43
N GLN A 10 7.85 -32.84 -2.68
CA GLN A 10 8.72 -33.04 -3.82
C GLN A 10 9.50 -31.77 -4.15
N GLY A 11 8.84 -30.61 -4.18
CA GLY A 11 9.47 -29.31 -4.38
C GLY A 11 10.53 -29.00 -3.33
N TRP A 12 10.28 -29.35 -2.06
CA TRP A 12 11.25 -29.16 -0.97
C TRP A 12 12.51 -30.01 -1.14
N ARG A 13 12.39 -31.18 -1.77
CA ARG A 13 13.52 -32.10 -1.98
C ARG A 13 14.39 -31.69 -3.18
N GLU A 14 13.76 -31.23 -4.26
CA GLU A 14 14.44 -30.88 -5.50
C GLU A 14 14.93 -29.41 -5.50
N TRP A 15 14.10 -28.49 -4.98
CA TRP A 15 14.32 -27.04 -5.07
C TRP A 15 13.86 -26.30 -3.80
N PRO A 16 14.52 -26.52 -2.65
CA PRO A 16 14.08 -25.93 -1.38
C PRO A 16 14.05 -24.39 -1.41
N GLU A 17 15.01 -23.76 -2.09
CA GLU A 17 15.12 -22.31 -2.23
C GLU A 17 13.90 -21.69 -2.90
N LEU A 18 13.37 -22.32 -3.96
CA LEU A 18 12.18 -21.84 -4.68
C LEU A 18 10.91 -21.98 -3.82
N VAL A 19 10.81 -23.03 -3.02
CA VAL A 19 9.67 -23.21 -2.10
C VAL A 19 9.69 -22.15 -0.99
N ILE A 20 10.87 -21.83 -0.46
CA ILE A 20 11.03 -20.77 0.55
C ILE A 20 10.73 -19.39 -0.05
N MET A 21 11.32 -19.07 -1.21
CA MET A 21 11.06 -17.82 -1.95
C MET A 21 9.56 -17.66 -2.26
N GLY A 22 8.92 -18.71 -2.78
CA GLY A 22 7.49 -18.71 -3.06
C GLY A 22 6.65 -18.48 -1.80
N GLY A 23 7.03 -19.10 -0.68
CA GLY A 23 6.40 -18.86 0.61
C GLY A 23 6.54 -17.41 1.09
N ILE A 24 7.72 -16.82 0.97
CA ILE A 24 7.99 -15.42 1.34
C ILE A 24 7.15 -14.47 0.47
N VAL A 25 7.13 -14.68 -0.85
CA VAL A 25 6.33 -13.86 -1.76
C VAL A 25 4.85 -13.95 -1.41
N LEU A 26 4.32 -15.16 -1.17
CA LEU A 26 2.91 -15.33 -0.77
C LEU A 26 2.60 -14.72 0.59
N ALA A 27 3.57 -14.65 1.52
CA ALA A 27 3.38 -14.00 2.81
C ALA A 27 3.44 -12.46 2.72
N VAL A 28 4.30 -11.92 1.85
CA VAL A 28 4.58 -10.47 1.77
C VAL A 28 3.70 -9.75 0.74
N CYS A 29 3.37 -10.39 -0.39
CA CYS A 29 2.56 -9.76 -1.43
C CYS A 29 1.18 -9.30 -0.94
N PRO A 30 0.38 -10.12 -0.24
CA PRO A 30 -0.96 -9.70 0.19
C PRO A 30 -0.96 -8.42 1.06
N PRO A 31 -0.15 -8.29 2.13
CA PRO A 31 -0.10 -7.04 2.89
C PRO A 31 0.49 -5.87 2.09
N ALA A 32 1.48 -6.11 1.22
CA ALA A 32 2.07 -5.07 0.38
C ALA A 32 1.09 -4.53 -0.68
N ILE A 33 0.29 -5.40 -1.28
CA ILE A 33 -0.78 -5.00 -2.22
C ILE A 33 -1.87 -4.23 -1.48
N TYR A 34 -2.27 -4.71 -0.29
CA TYR A 34 -3.28 -4.03 0.53
C TYR A 34 -2.84 -2.64 0.97
N SER A 35 -1.59 -2.48 1.42
CA SER A 35 -1.05 -1.17 1.80
C SER A 35 -0.94 -0.23 0.60
N SER A 36 -0.50 -0.75 -0.55
CA SER A 36 -0.42 0.02 -1.80
C SER A 36 -1.79 0.48 -2.27
N TYR A 37 -2.80 -0.39 -2.20
CA TYR A 37 -4.19 -0.06 -2.52
C TYR A 37 -4.73 1.06 -1.62
N LYS A 38 -4.48 0.96 -0.31
CA LYS A 38 -4.90 1.97 0.68
C LYS A 38 -4.20 3.32 0.44
N LEU A 39 -2.92 3.31 0.07
CA LEU A 39 -2.17 4.53 -0.27
C LEU A 39 -2.74 5.20 -1.52
N HIS A 40 -3.04 4.40 -2.55
CA HIS A 40 -3.49 4.90 -3.86
C HIS A 40 -4.87 5.57 -3.79
N TYR A 41 -5.83 4.95 -3.08
CA TYR A 41 -7.15 5.54 -2.87
C TYR A 41 -7.11 6.88 -2.15
N ARG A 42 -6.19 7.05 -1.19
CA ARG A 42 -6.15 8.24 -0.35
C ARG A 42 -5.40 9.40 -0.96
N THR A 43 -4.33 9.19 -1.71
CA THR A 43 -3.46 10.30 -2.14
C THR A 43 -3.77 10.81 -3.55
N TRP A 44 -4.23 9.92 -4.44
CA TRP A 44 -4.46 10.27 -5.84
C TRP A 44 -5.78 11.02 -6.04
N HIS A 45 -6.89 10.52 -5.47
CA HIS A 45 -8.21 11.15 -5.60
C HIS A 45 -8.19 12.61 -5.19
N TYR A 46 -7.59 12.96 -4.05
CA TYR A 46 -7.57 14.34 -3.58
C TYR A 46 -6.66 15.26 -4.40
N ARG A 47 -5.56 14.76 -5.00
CA ARG A 47 -4.71 15.57 -5.89
C ARG A 47 -5.38 15.86 -7.24
N THR A 48 -6.16 14.92 -7.76
CA THR A 48 -6.87 15.08 -9.04
C THR A 48 -8.20 15.83 -8.90
N GLU A 49 -8.90 15.69 -7.77
CA GLU A 49 -10.24 16.29 -7.57
C GLU A 49 -10.19 17.62 -6.84
N TYR A 50 -9.19 17.86 -5.98
CA TYR A 50 -9.10 19.07 -5.16
C TYR A 50 -7.79 19.82 -5.41
N THR A 51 -7.87 20.88 -6.21
CA THR A 51 -6.74 21.82 -6.43
C THR A 51 -6.62 22.86 -5.30
N VAL A 52 -7.68 23.03 -4.51
CA VAL A 52 -7.77 24.00 -3.41
C VAL A 52 -8.51 23.35 -2.24
N VAL A 53 -7.84 23.23 -1.09
CA VAL A 53 -8.50 22.87 0.18
C VAL A 53 -9.19 24.12 0.73
N ARG A 54 -10.52 24.10 0.81
CA ARG A 54 -11.29 25.18 1.46
C ARG A 54 -11.24 25.03 2.97
N ASP A 55 -11.17 26.14 3.69
CA ASP A 55 -11.13 26.14 5.16
C ASP A 55 -12.40 25.56 5.80
N ASP A 56 -13.54 25.67 5.10
CA ASP A 56 -14.85 25.20 5.56
C ASP A 56 -15.13 23.73 5.24
N ASP A 57 -14.21 23.01 4.59
CA ASP A 57 -14.41 21.60 4.24
C ASP A 57 -14.29 20.72 5.50
N PRO A 58 -15.27 19.86 5.82
CA PRO A 58 -15.22 18.97 6.98
C PRO A 58 -14.00 18.05 7.00
N TYR A 59 -13.36 17.81 5.84
CA TYR A 59 -12.15 16.99 5.71
C TYR A 59 -10.86 17.81 5.54
N ALA A 60 -10.92 19.15 5.60
CA ALA A 60 -9.76 20.03 5.40
C ALA A 60 -8.59 19.72 6.35
N GLN A 61 -8.89 19.36 7.59
CA GLN A 61 -7.87 19.06 8.60
C GLN A 61 -7.14 17.75 8.30
N GLU A 62 -7.85 16.68 7.94
CA GLU A 62 -7.24 15.41 7.53
C GLU A 62 -6.40 15.55 6.25
N LEU A 63 -6.85 16.41 5.34
CA LEU A 63 -6.11 16.73 4.11
C LEU A 63 -4.82 17.49 4.44
N ARG A 64 -4.86 18.50 5.32
CA ARG A 64 -3.65 19.22 5.74
C ARG A 64 -2.62 18.31 6.40
N GLU A 65 -3.06 17.39 7.27
CA GLU A 65 -2.16 16.43 7.91
C GLU A 65 -1.56 15.45 6.90
N SER A 66 -2.37 14.90 6.00
CA SER A 66 -1.92 13.94 5.00
C SER A 66 -0.99 14.53 3.93
N TYR A 67 -1.10 15.82 3.62
CA TYR A 67 -0.25 16.53 2.66
C TYR A 67 0.95 17.26 3.28
N LYS A 68 1.05 17.33 4.62
CA LYS A 68 2.13 18.02 5.33
C LYS A 68 3.52 17.54 4.91
N ASP A 69 3.65 16.26 4.60
CA ASP A 69 4.92 15.63 4.24
C ASP A 69 5.19 15.64 2.72
N PHE A 70 4.19 15.96 1.90
CA PHE A 70 4.28 15.90 0.43
C PHE A 70 4.40 17.27 -0.24
N VAL A 71 3.95 18.35 0.41
CA VAL A 71 3.99 19.71 -0.14
C VAL A 71 4.61 20.64 0.90
N PRO A 72 5.67 21.43 0.56
CA PRO A 72 6.14 22.50 1.43
C PRO A 72 5.06 23.58 1.53
N TYR A 73 4.16 23.43 2.52
CA TYR A 73 3.04 24.33 2.71
C TYR A 73 3.53 25.62 3.38
N THR A 74 4.05 26.55 2.58
CA THR A 74 4.12 27.96 3.03
C THR A 74 2.74 28.57 2.82
N VAL A 75 1.97 28.65 3.91
CA VAL A 75 0.73 29.44 3.92
C VAL A 75 1.14 30.90 3.64
N PRO A 76 0.64 31.56 2.59
CA PRO A 76 0.92 32.99 2.41
C PRO A 76 0.29 33.75 3.59
N ARG A 77 1.13 34.35 4.44
CA ARG A 77 0.69 35.23 5.51
C ARG A 77 0.15 36.52 4.88
N ARG A 78 -1.10 36.87 5.17
CA ARG A 78 -1.63 38.22 4.96
C ARG A 78 -1.16 39.15 6.06
#